data_AF-A0A7J5BH15-F1
#
_entry.id   AF-A0A7J5BH15-F1
#
_cell.length_a   1.000
_cell.length_b   1.000
_cell.length_c   1.000
_cell.angle_alpha   90.00
_cell.angle_beta   90.00
_cell.angle_gamma   90.00
#
_symmetry.space_group_name_H-M   'P 1'
#
loop_
_entity.id
_entity.type
_entity.pdbx_description
1 polymer ?
#
loop_
_entity_poly.entity_id
_entity_poly.type
_entity_poly.pdbx_seq_one_letter_code
_entity_poly.pdbx_strand_id
1 'polypeptide(L)'
;MTTQRITARIRQALDHVEQLHVVAVVIGERDADIDYDSLYRSETVGLVKITDESLTSADNDGVLLITTTDFDDQYDRIQYFLRAMLRNAGVPFEHNGEHSLLIRGLSPLDVMVLRSFGQRPAQAA
;
A
#
# COMPACT_ATOMS: atom_id res chain seq x y z
N MET A 1 -9.81 -13.56 22.07
CA MET A 1 -9.24 -13.36 20.72
C MET A 1 -8.92 -11.89 20.59
N THR A 2 -7.64 -11.52 20.62
CA THR A 2 -7.20 -10.12 20.53
C THR A 2 -7.55 -9.61 19.13
N THR A 3 -8.42 -8.60 19.04
CA THR A 3 -8.73 -7.93 17.79
C THR A 3 -7.44 -7.28 17.28
N GLN A 4 -6.72 -7.97 16.39
CA GLN A 4 -5.58 -7.40 15.71
C GLN A 4 -6.06 -6.16 14.96
N ARG A 5 -5.46 -4.99 15.25
CA ARG A 5 -5.84 -3.71 14.64
C ARG A 5 -5.80 -3.81 13.12
N ILE A 6 -6.73 -3.11 12.46
CA ILE A 6 -6.83 -3.08 10.99
C ILE A 6 -5.48 -2.71 10.34
N THR A 7 -4.70 -1.85 10.98
CA THR A 7 -3.35 -1.47 10.55
C THR A 7 -2.34 -2.60 10.49
N ALA A 8 -2.35 -3.50 11.46
CA ALA A 8 -1.47 -4.66 11.46
C ALA A 8 -1.85 -5.65 10.33
N ARG A 9 -3.14 -5.73 9.99
CA ARG A 9 -3.63 -6.54 8.86
C ARG A 9 -3.28 -5.91 7.52
N ILE A 10 -3.42 -4.58 7.40
CA ILE A 10 -2.96 -3.83 6.22
C ILE A 10 -1.46 -4.05 6.04
N ARG A 11 -0.64 -3.88 7.09
CA ARG A 11 0.81 -4.11 6.98
C ARG A 11 1.13 -5.55 6.58
N GLN A 12 0.47 -6.52 7.20
CA GLN A 12 0.64 -7.92 6.81
C GLN A 12 0.34 -8.10 5.31
N ALA A 13 -0.76 -7.55 4.79
CA ALA A 13 -1.06 -7.67 3.36
C ALA A 13 0.02 -7.03 2.48
N LEU A 14 0.51 -5.85 2.85
CA LEU A 14 1.58 -5.15 2.14
C LEU A 14 2.92 -5.91 2.20
N ASP A 15 3.28 -6.49 3.35
CA ASP A 15 4.47 -7.33 3.51
C ASP A 15 4.46 -8.53 2.54
N HIS A 16 3.30 -9.19 2.38
CA HIS A 16 3.17 -10.31 1.46
C HIS A 16 3.28 -9.88 -0.01
N VAL A 17 2.84 -8.67 -0.34
CA VAL A 17 3.02 -8.11 -1.69
C VAL A 17 4.49 -7.78 -1.94
N GLU A 18 5.17 -7.17 -0.97
CA GLU A 18 6.60 -6.83 -1.03
C GLU A 18 7.49 -8.08 -1.21
N GLN A 19 7.08 -9.23 -0.65
CA GLN A 19 7.74 -10.52 -0.82
C GLN A 19 7.71 -11.06 -2.26
N LEU A 20 6.91 -10.49 -3.16
CA LEU A 20 6.93 -10.88 -4.56
C LEU A 20 8.24 -10.48 -5.26
N HIS A 21 9.17 -9.79 -4.58
CA HIS A 21 10.53 -9.37 -5.00
C HIS A 21 10.61 -8.48 -6.25
N VAL A 22 9.56 -8.45 -7.06
CA VAL A 22 9.40 -7.60 -8.24
C VAL A 22 8.39 -6.48 -7.99
N VAL A 23 7.88 -6.35 -6.76
CA VAL A 23 6.87 -5.34 -6.40
C VAL A 23 7.42 -4.42 -5.33
N ALA A 24 7.49 -3.13 -5.64
CA ALA A 24 7.83 -2.11 -4.66
C ALA A 24 6.59 -1.74 -3.84
N VAL A 25 6.79 -1.49 -2.55
CA VAL A 25 5.75 -0.92 -1.68
C VAL A 25 6.24 0.40 -1.12
N VAL A 26 5.53 1.49 -1.42
CA VAL A 26 5.85 2.84 -0.96
C VAL A 26 4.76 3.35 -0.05
N ILE A 27 5.13 3.93 1.10
CA ILE A 27 4.20 4.45 2.09
C ILE A 27 4.69 5.81 2.56
N GLY A 28 3.85 6.84 2.48
CA GLY A 28 4.13 8.16 3.03
C GLY A 28 4.99 9.07 2.16
N GLU A 29 5.27 8.69 0.91
CA GLU A 29 5.90 9.57 -0.08
C GLU A 29 4.86 10.40 -0.82
N ARG A 30 5.22 11.61 -1.23
CA ARG A 30 4.41 12.38 -2.19
C ARG A 30 4.55 11.72 -3.55
N ASP A 31 3.45 11.68 -4.30
CA ASP A 31 3.46 11.02 -5.61
C ASP A 31 4.54 11.58 -6.56
N ALA A 32 4.77 12.90 -6.49
CA ALA A 32 5.77 13.60 -7.29
C ALA A 32 7.23 13.29 -6.90
N ASP A 33 7.47 12.72 -5.72
CA ASP A 33 8.81 12.39 -5.23
C ASP A 33 9.18 10.91 -5.49
N ILE A 34 8.24 10.10 -5.99
CA ILE A 34 8.48 8.70 -6.34
C ILE A 34 9.28 8.65 -7.65
N ASP A 35 10.51 8.11 -7.59
CA ASP A 35 11.36 7.91 -8.76
C ASP A 35 10.95 6.64 -9.52
N TYR A 36 9.93 6.77 -10.37
CA TYR A 36 9.41 5.69 -11.21
C TYR A 36 10.47 5.13 -12.18
N ASP A 37 11.39 5.96 -12.67
CA ASP A 37 12.45 5.53 -13.59
C ASP A 37 13.45 4.60 -12.89
N SER A 38 13.84 4.96 -11.66
CA SER A 38 14.73 4.11 -10.86
C SER A 38 14.07 2.79 -10.47
N LEU A 39 12.77 2.81 -10.10
CA LEU A 39 12.01 1.60 -9.82
C LEU A 39 11.95 0.68 -11.06
N TYR A 40 11.66 1.25 -12.24
CA TYR A 40 11.63 0.49 -13.49
C TYR A 40 12.99 -0.16 -13.81
N ARG A 41 14.09 0.60 -13.64
CA ARG A 41 15.46 0.10 -13.91
C ARG A 41 15.94 -0.96 -12.93
N SER A 42 15.31 -1.09 -11.76
CA SER A 42 15.65 -2.09 -10.76
C SER A 42 14.90 -3.42 -10.95
N GLU A 43 14.34 -3.66 -12.15
CA GLU A 43 13.52 -4.85 -12.48
C GLU A 43 12.23 -4.95 -11.63
N THR A 44 11.76 -3.84 -11.06
CA THR A 44 10.45 -3.76 -10.41
C THR A 44 9.37 -3.79 -11.49
N VAL A 45 8.46 -4.76 -11.44
CA VAL A 45 7.36 -4.91 -12.42
C VAL A 45 6.10 -4.16 -12.00
N GLY A 46 6.00 -3.74 -10.74
CA GLY A 46 4.94 -2.84 -10.31
C GLY A 46 5.13 -2.27 -8.91
N LEU A 47 4.26 -1.33 -8.57
CA LEU A 47 4.31 -0.52 -7.38
C LEU A 47 2.96 -0.60 -6.67
N VAL A 48 2.96 -0.79 -5.36
CA VAL A 48 1.83 -0.48 -4.49
C VAL A 48 2.22 0.76 -3.68
N LYS A 49 1.44 1.83 -3.79
CA LYS A 49 1.73 3.07 -3.08
C LYS A 49 0.56 3.54 -2.22
N ILE A 50 0.92 4.02 -1.04
CA ILE A 50 0.09 4.77 -0.12
C ILE A 50 0.77 6.13 0.02
N THR A 51 0.27 7.14 -0.68
CA THR A 51 0.94 8.45 -0.70
C THR A 51 0.66 9.24 0.58
N ASP A 52 1.45 10.28 0.83
CA ASP A 52 1.22 11.20 1.94
C ASP A 52 -0.16 11.91 1.84
N GLU A 53 -0.63 12.22 0.63
CA GLU A 53 -1.96 12.78 0.39
C GLU A 53 -3.05 11.80 0.83
N SER A 54 -2.86 10.51 0.54
CA SER A 54 -3.79 9.48 1.01
C SER A 54 -3.77 9.34 2.53
N LEU A 55 -2.61 9.42 3.17
CA LEU A 55 -2.52 9.34 4.63
C LEU A 55 -3.15 10.57 5.28
N THR A 56 -3.04 11.73 4.65
CA THR A 56 -3.68 12.97 5.09
C THR A 56 -5.21 12.89 4.94
N SER A 57 -5.71 12.36 3.82
CA SER A 57 -7.15 12.10 3.67
C SER A 57 -7.65 11.06 4.67
N ALA A 58 -6.86 10.02 4.96
CA ALA A 58 -7.22 9.04 5.97
C ALA A 58 -7.29 9.63 7.38
N ASP A 59 -6.43 10.60 7.71
CA ASP A 59 -6.45 11.27 9.02
C ASP A 59 -7.70 12.14 9.20
N ASN A 60 -8.11 12.83 8.12
CA ASN A 60 -9.27 13.73 8.15
C ASN A 60 -10.61 12.98 8.06
N ASP A 61 -10.70 12.02 7.15
CA ASP A 61 -11.98 11.43 6.72
C ASP A 61 -12.07 9.92 7.02
N GLY A 62 -11.01 9.31 7.55
CA GLY A 62 -10.95 7.87 7.84
C GLY A 62 -10.89 6.98 6.59
N VAL A 63 -10.54 7.56 5.43
CA VAL A 63 -10.48 6.89 4.13
C VAL A 63 -9.04 6.84 3.60
N LEU A 64 -8.52 5.64 3.41
CA LEU A 64 -7.19 5.40 2.84
C LEU A 64 -7.32 4.89 1.41
N LEU A 65 -6.63 5.53 0.49
CA LEU A 65 -6.44 5.13 -0.88
C LEU A 65 -5.12 4.35 -1.00
N ILE A 66 -5.21 3.12 -1.50
CA ILE A 66 -4.04 2.36 -1.94
C ILE A 66 -4.11 2.29 -3.45
N THR A 67 -3.06 2.74 -4.12
CA THR A 67 -2.97 2.72 -5.58
C THR A 67 -1.90 1.75 -6.04
N THR A 68 -2.11 1.15 -7.20
CA THR A 68 -1.16 0.27 -7.85
C THR A 68 -0.68 0.90 -9.15
N THR A 69 0.52 0.54 -9.57
CA THR A 69 1.04 0.89 -10.90
C THR A 69 1.74 -0.35 -11.43
N ASP A 70 1.30 -0.80 -12.59
CA ASP A 70 1.87 -1.94 -13.29
C ASP A 70 2.79 -1.38 -14.38
N PHE A 71 4.10 -1.66 -14.31
CA PHE A 71 5.06 -1.09 -15.26
C PHE A 71 5.10 -1.87 -16.58
N ASP A 72 5.17 -3.20 -16.47
CA ASP A 72 5.28 -4.13 -17.61
C ASP A 72 4.26 -5.27 -17.54
N ASP A 73 3.28 -5.19 -16.63
CA ASP A 73 2.27 -6.24 -16.47
C ASP A 73 0.97 -5.92 -17.21
N GLN A 74 0.79 -6.54 -18.38
CA GLN A 74 -0.42 -6.42 -19.20
C GLN A 74 -1.68 -7.03 -18.55
N TYR A 75 -1.55 -7.67 -17.40
CA TYR A 75 -2.63 -8.40 -16.73
C TYR A 75 -3.04 -7.79 -15.38
N ASP A 76 -2.51 -6.61 -15.02
CA ASP A 76 -2.80 -5.90 -13.75
C ASP A 76 -2.69 -6.82 -12.51
N ARG A 77 -1.73 -7.75 -12.50
CA ARG A 77 -1.68 -8.78 -11.44
C ARG A 77 -1.33 -8.17 -10.11
N ILE A 78 -0.67 -7.02 -10.07
CA ILE A 78 -0.34 -6.35 -8.82
C ILE A 78 -1.60 -5.97 -8.04
N GLN A 79 -2.60 -5.42 -8.73
CA GLN A 79 -3.87 -5.12 -8.08
C GLN A 79 -4.59 -6.40 -7.64
N TYR A 80 -4.56 -7.46 -8.46
CA TYR A 80 -5.12 -8.76 -8.09
C TYR A 80 -4.48 -9.33 -6.82
N PHE A 81 -3.15 -9.33 -6.73
CA PHE A 81 -2.42 -9.82 -5.57
C PHE A 81 -2.72 -9.00 -4.32
N LEU A 82 -2.70 -7.66 -4.41
CA LEU A 82 -3.05 -6.78 -3.30
C LEU A 82 -4.46 -7.09 -2.77
N ARG A 83 -5.44 -7.25 -3.67
CA ARG A 83 -6.82 -7.61 -3.30
C ARG A 83 -6.88 -8.96 -2.60
N ALA A 84 -6.16 -9.96 -3.09
CA ALA A 84 -6.10 -11.28 -2.47
C ALA A 84 -5.49 -11.21 -1.06
N MET A 85 -4.39 -10.47 -0.90
CA MET A 85 -3.70 -10.32 0.39
C MET A 85 -4.54 -9.55 1.41
N LEU A 86 -5.21 -8.47 1.00
CA LEU A 86 -6.14 -7.73 1.87
C LEU A 86 -7.33 -8.60 2.31
N ARG A 87 -7.91 -9.39 1.38
CA ARG A 87 -8.99 -10.34 1.72
C ARG A 87 -8.52 -11.39 2.72
N ASN A 88 -7.35 -11.99 2.48
CA ASN A 88 -6.78 -12.99 3.38
C ASN A 88 -6.47 -12.42 4.77
N ALA A 89 -6.04 -11.15 4.83
CA ALA A 89 -5.81 -10.44 6.09
C ALA A 89 -7.12 -9.97 6.76
N GLY A 90 -8.28 -10.17 6.13
CA GLY A 90 -9.58 -9.75 6.66
C GLY A 90 -9.73 -8.22 6.70
N VAL A 91 -9.17 -7.52 5.71
CA VAL A 91 -9.29 -6.07 5.54
C VAL A 91 -10.38 -5.79 4.49
N PRO A 92 -11.49 -5.14 4.86
CA PRO A 92 -12.50 -4.73 3.89
C PRO A 92 -11.96 -3.59 3.02
N PHE A 93 -12.25 -3.64 1.72
CA PHE A 93 -11.90 -2.59 0.77
C PHE A 93 -13.00 -2.40 -0.29
N GLU A 94 -13.03 -1.20 -0.86
CA GLU A 94 -13.86 -0.83 -2.02
C GLU A 94 -12.96 -0.61 -3.25
N HIS A 95 -13.52 -0.86 -4.44
CA HIS A 95 -12.85 -0.54 -5.69
C HIS A 95 -12.96 0.97 -5.99
N ASN A 96 -11.89 1.58 -6.48
CA ASN A 96 -11.86 2.97 -6.92
C ASN A 96 -11.13 3.09 -8.26
N GLY A 97 -11.82 2.74 -9.34
CA GLY A 97 -11.21 2.64 -10.66
C GLY A 97 -10.34 1.39 -10.84
N GLU A 98 -9.55 1.38 -11.91
CA GLU A 98 -8.80 0.19 -12.36
C GLU A 98 -7.57 -0.11 -11.50
N HIS A 99 -6.89 0.91 -10.95
CA HIS A 99 -5.64 0.72 -10.20
C HIS A 99 -5.69 1.26 -8.77
N SER A 100 -6.87 1.39 -8.17
CA SER A 100 -6.96 1.87 -6.78
C SER A 100 -8.02 1.18 -5.94
N LEU A 101 -7.76 1.10 -4.64
CA LEU A 101 -8.63 0.54 -3.61
C LEU A 101 -8.81 1.55 -2.48
N LEU A 102 -9.99 1.58 -1.88
CA LEU A 102 -10.29 2.39 -0.70
C LEU A 102 -10.50 1.50 0.52
N ILE A 103 -9.89 1.87 1.64
CA ILE A 103 -10.12 1.27 2.96
C ILE A 103 -10.71 2.35 3.87
N ARG A 104 -11.86 2.06 4.47
CA ARG A 104 -12.59 3.00 5.32
C ARG A 104 -12.56 2.61 6.79
N GLY A 105 -12.90 3.58 7.64
CA GLY A 105 -13.05 3.37 9.08
C GLY A 105 -11.72 3.34 9.83
N LEU A 106 -10.69 3.97 9.25
CA LEU A 106 -9.41 4.15 9.95
C LEU A 106 -9.56 5.25 11.00
N SER A 107 -9.06 4.97 12.20
CA SER A 107 -8.92 6.00 13.23
C SER A 107 -7.65 6.84 13.01
N PRO A 108 -7.53 8.05 13.56
CA PRO A 108 -6.28 8.82 13.53
C PRO A 108 -5.07 8.03 14.08
N LEU A 109 -5.32 7.17 15.07
CA LEU A 109 -4.29 6.27 15.61
C LEU A 109 -3.85 5.19 14.61
N ASP A 110 -4.77 4.71 13.76
CA ASP A 110 -4.44 3.79 12.69
C ASP A 110 -3.56 4.48 11.64
N VAL A 111 -3.89 5.72 11.28
CA VAL A 111 -3.10 6.52 10.34
C VAL A 111 -1.70 6.81 10.89
N MET A 112 -1.58 7.15 12.17
CA MET A 112 -0.29 7.34 12.84
C MET A 112 0.59 6.07 12.75
N VAL A 113 -0.01 4.90 12.93
CA VAL A 113 0.71 3.62 12.78
C VAL A 113 1.12 3.38 11.33
N LEU A 114 0.25 3.66 10.35
CA LEU A 114 0.58 3.51 8.92
C LEU A 114 1.75 4.42 8.51
N ARG A 115 1.76 5.68 8.96
CA ARG A 115 2.87 6.63 8.74
C ARG A 115 4.20 6.07 9.27
N SER A 116 4.19 5.40 10.42
CA SER A 116 5.41 4.80 10.98
C SER A 116 5.99 3.66 10.13
N PHE A 117 5.21 3.04 9.25
CA PHE A 117 5.72 2.00 8.35
C PHE A 117 6.61 2.56 7.25
N GLY A 118 6.28 3.74 6.72
CA GLY A 118 7.09 4.44 5.72
C GLY A 118 8.40 5.01 6.29
N GLN A 119 8.42 5.32 7.58
CA GLN A 119 9.59 5.87 8.28
C GLN A 119 10.63 4.82 8.71
N ARG A 120 10.42 3.53 8.39
CA ARG A 120 11.44 2.53 8.70
C ARG A 120 12.69 2.87 7.89
N PRO A 121 13.85 3.01 8.55
CA PRO A 121 15.10 3.14 7.80
C PRO A 121 15.21 1.91 6.90
N ALA A 122 15.45 2.13 5.61
CA ALA A 122 15.85 1.09 4.68
C ALA A 122 16.90 0.25 5.42
N GLN A 123 16.53 -0.97 5.78
CA GLN A 123 17.40 -1.83 6.56
C GLN A 123 18.68 -1.99 5.75
N ALA A 124 19.79 -1.62 6.39
CA ALA A 124 21.13 -1.89 5.92
C ALA A 124 21.21 -3.35 5.44
N ALA A 125 21.37 -3.53 4.14
CA ALA A 125 21.77 -4.76 3.50
C ALA A 125 23.11 -4.50 2.81
#